data_AF-A0A4C1T0P9-F1
#
_entry.id   AF-A0A4C1T0P9-F1
#
_cell.length_a   1.000
_cell.length_b   1.000
_cell.length_c   1.000
_cell.angle_alpha   90.00
_cell.angle_beta   90.00
_cell.angle_gamma   90.00
#
_symmetry.space_group_name_H-M   'P 1'
#
loop_
_entity.id
_entity.type
_entity.pdbx_description
1 polymer ?
#
loop_
_entity_poly.entity_id
_entity_poly.type
_entity_poly.pdbx_seq_one_letter_code
_entity_poly.pdbx_strand_id
1 'polypeptide(L)'
;MTKYDIQNYLEKIYKVPVADVRTRIALGKFRRDPGKGYIIKDDDIKYAYVKLPKHMTFEFPDIFENKEDEDDEHSKEMEEAKKNFQNYIEKNKDRPDLPGHRDFQENSLEMAVNVVKVNKCCIQAAGSVSATVQRAEWSHQTFSQKISH
;
A
#
# COMPACT_ATOMS: atom_id res chain seq x y z
N MET A 1 -28.99 15.82 -30.17
CA MET A 1 -30.03 15.97 -29.13
C MET A 1 -30.28 17.43 -28.81
N THR A 2 -31.56 17.79 -28.89
CA THR A 2 -32.15 19.05 -28.46
C THR A 2 -32.68 18.92 -27.02
N LYS A 3 -33.19 20.02 -26.44
CA LYS A 3 -33.79 20.01 -25.11
C LYS A 3 -35.02 19.08 -25.02
N TYR A 4 -35.83 19.04 -26.07
CA TYR A 4 -37.06 18.26 -26.13
C TYR A 4 -36.77 16.76 -26.23
N ASP A 5 -35.73 16.39 -26.99
CA ASP A 5 -35.30 15.00 -27.10
C ASP A 5 -34.90 14.44 -25.74
N ILE A 6 -34.15 15.23 -24.95
CA ILE A 6 -33.68 14.83 -23.61
C ILE A 6 -34.87 14.66 -22.65
N GLN A 7 -35.81 15.61 -22.65
CA GLN A 7 -37.03 15.51 -21.83
C GLN A 7 -37.82 14.26 -22.19
N ASN A 8 -38.10 14.07 -23.47
CA ASN A 8 -38.85 12.92 -23.97
C ASN A 8 -38.15 11.58 -23.67
N TYR A 9 -36.82 11.55 -23.72
CA TYR A 9 -36.03 10.36 -23.39
C TYR A 9 -36.14 9.99 -21.90
N LEU A 10 -36.02 10.97 -21.00
CA LEU A 10 -36.13 10.79 -19.56
C LEU A 10 -37.55 10.42 -19.12
N GLU A 11 -38.57 11.04 -19.71
CA GLU A 11 -39.98 10.78 -19.37
C GLU A 11 -40.48 9.44 -19.92
N LYS A 12 -40.16 9.09 -21.16
CA LYS A 12 -40.72 7.88 -21.79
C LYS A 12 -40.01 6.60 -21.39
N ILE A 13 -38.68 6.61 -21.30
CA ILE A 13 -37.88 5.40 -21.03
C ILE A 13 -37.69 5.22 -19.53
N TYR A 14 -37.24 6.29 -18.85
CA TYR A 14 -36.89 6.24 -17.43
C TYR A 14 -38.03 6.66 -16.50
N LYS A 15 -39.13 7.21 -17.03
CA LYS A 15 -40.30 7.65 -16.26
C LYS A 15 -39.95 8.70 -15.18
N VAL A 16 -38.95 9.54 -15.46
CA VAL A 16 -38.50 10.60 -14.54
C VAL A 16 -39.19 11.91 -14.92
N PRO A 17 -39.89 12.59 -13.99
CA PRO A 17 -40.50 13.89 -14.27
C PRO A 17 -39.42 14.98 -14.32
N VAL A 18 -39.42 15.78 -15.40
CA VAL A 18 -38.44 16.86 -15.62
C VAL A 18 -39.12 18.23 -15.60
N ALA A 19 -38.53 19.20 -14.89
CA ALA A 19 -39.07 20.55 -14.80
C ALA A 19 -38.43 21.52 -15.81
N ASP A 20 -37.10 21.49 -15.96
CA ASP A 20 -36.35 22.35 -16.89
C ASP A 20 -35.08 21.63 -17.36
N VAL A 21 -34.66 21.88 -18.60
CA VAL A 21 -33.42 21.32 -19.17
C VAL A 21 -32.63 22.44 -19.83
N ARG A 22 -31.38 22.61 -19.39
CA ARG A 22 -30.43 23.57 -19.95
C ARG A 22 -29.25 22.83 -20.53
N THR A 23 -28.89 23.10 -21.78
CA THR A 23 -27.75 22.46 -22.43
C THR A 23 -26.64 23.46 -22.69
N ARG A 24 -25.40 22.98 -22.64
CA ARG A 24 -24.21 23.71 -23.08
C ARG A 24 -23.31 22.79 -23.88
N ILE A 25 -22.61 23.33 -24.87
CA ILE A 25 -21.58 22.61 -25.61
C ILE A 25 -20.23 23.02 -25.02
N ALA A 26 -19.49 22.05 -24.53
CA ALA A 26 -18.11 22.23 -24.08
C ALA A 26 -17.17 21.75 -25.17
N LEU A 27 -16.23 22.61 -25.54
CA LEU A 27 -15.22 22.26 -26.52
C LEU A 27 -14.22 21.27 -25.90
N GLY A 28 -13.86 20.25 -26.68
CA GLY A 28 -12.80 19.33 -26.32
C GLY A 28 -11.46 20.06 -26.22
N LYS A 29 -10.54 19.49 -25.46
CA LYS A 29 -9.21 20.08 -25.29
C LYS A 29 -8.39 19.88 -26.57
N PHE A 30 -7.57 20.88 -26.88
CA PHE A 30 -6.55 20.74 -27.90
C PHE A 30 -5.26 20.30 -27.22
N ARG A 31 -4.77 19.11 -27.58
CA ARG A 31 -3.52 18.56 -27.06
C ARG A 31 -2.52 18.45 -28.19
N ARG A 32 -1.27 18.77 -27.93
CA ARG A 32 -0.18 18.53 -28.89
C ARG A 32 0.26 17.08 -28.74
N ASP A 33 0.39 16.40 -29.87
CA ASP A 33 0.96 15.05 -29.89
C ASP A 33 2.45 15.12 -29.52
N PRO A 34 2.90 14.35 -28.51
CA PRO A 34 4.28 14.44 -28.03
C PRO A 34 5.31 13.97 -29.06
N GLY A 35 4.93 13.12 -30.02
CA GLY A 35 5.87 12.56 -31.00
C GLY A 35 5.97 13.39 -32.28
N LYS A 36 4.83 13.74 -32.88
CA LYS A 36 4.78 14.30 -34.23
C LYS A 36 4.38 15.78 -34.26
N GLY A 37 4.08 16.39 -33.11
CA GLY A 37 3.88 17.83 -32.96
C GLY A 37 2.58 18.40 -33.54
N TYR A 38 1.70 17.57 -34.11
CA TYR A 38 0.38 18.01 -34.56
C TYR A 38 -0.57 18.24 -33.37
N ILE A 39 -1.58 19.09 -33.59
CA ILE A 39 -2.61 19.40 -32.60
C ILE A 39 -3.76 18.40 -32.79
N ILE A 40 -3.96 17.53 -31.81
CA ILE A 40 -5.12 16.64 -31.72
C ILE A 40 -6.21 17.40 -30.97
N LYS A 41 -7.42 17.41 -31.54
CA LYS A 41 -8.61 17.93 -30.87
C LYS A 41 -9.40 16.75 -30.29
N ASP A 42 -9.68 16.81 -28.99
CA ASP A 42 -10.60 15.87 -28.35
C ASP A 42 -12.05 16.21 -28.74
N ASP A 43 -12.96 15.24 -28.66
CA ASP A 43 -14.35 15.44 -29.08
C ASP A 43 -15.08 16.49 -28.21
N ASP A 44 -15.94 17.29 -28.86
CA ASP A 44 -16.78 18.26 -28.17
C ASP A 44 -17.94 17.54 -27.47
N ILE A 45 -18.13 17.84 -26.18
CA ILE A 45 -19.15 17.19 -25.35
C ILE A 45 -20.32 18.14 -25.11
N LYS A 46 -21.55 17.62 -25.22
CA LYS A 46 -22.76 18.38 -24.87
C LYS A 46 -23.23 18.00 -23.46
N TYR A 47 -23.19 18.95 -22.54
CA TYR A 47 -23.71 18.78 -21.19
C TYR A 47 -25.19 19.20 -21.12
N ALA A 48 -25.96 18.48 -20.32
CA ALA A 48 -27.34 18.80 -20.01
C ALA A 48 -27.52 18.89 -18.48
N TYR A 49 -28.01 20.03 -18.02
CA TYR A 49 -28.41 20.28 -16.65
C TYR A 49 -29.92 20.11 -16.57
N VAL A 50 -30.35 19.07 -15.87
CA VAL A 50 -31.77 18.72 -15.72
C VAL A 50 -32.21 19.11 -14.32
N LYS A 51 -33.27 19.91 -14.24
CA LYS A 51 -33.90 20.26 -12.96
C LYS A 51 -35.08 19.36 -12.72
N LEU A 52 -35.07 18.73 -11.56
CA LEU A 52 -36.17 17.94 -11.05
C LEU A 52 -37.21 18.83 -10.37
N PRO A 53 -38.46 18.37 -10.27
CA PRO A 53 -39.49 19.06 -9.50
C PRO A 53 -39.15 19.07 -8.00
N LYS A 54 -39.68 20.06 -7.28
CA LYS A 54 -39.32 20.34 -5.86
C LYS A 54 -39.58 19.21 -4.86
N HIS A 55 -40.38 18.21 -5.24
CA HIS A 55 -40.73 17.08 -4.38
C HIS A 55 -39.69 15.94 -4.41
N MET A 56 -38.71 16.01 -5.31
CA MET A 56 -37.70 14.97 -5.53
C MET A 56 -36.31 15.55 -5.33
N THR A 57 -35.49 14.87 -4.53
CA THR A 57 -34.06 15.13 -4.38
C THR A 57 -33.28 14.01 -5.02
N PHE A 58 -32.18 14.35 -5.70
CA PHE A 58 -31.27 13.39 -6.29
C PHE A 58 -29.87 13.71 -5.80
N GLU A 59 -29.30 12.78 -5.03
CA GLU A 59 -27.89 12.78 -4.66
C GLU A 59 -27.20 11.70 -5.46
N PHE A 60 -26.01 12.02 -5.99
CA PHE A 60 -25.24 11.05 -6.74
C PHE A 60 -24.73 9.98 -5.77
N PRO A 61 -25.09 8.70 -5.99
CA PRO A 61 -24.61 7.62 -5.11
C PRO A 61 -23.10 7.50 -5.25
N ASP A 62 -22.43 7.08 -4.18
CA ASP A 62 -21.02 6.71 -4.29
C ASP A 62 -20.91 5.36 -5.00
N ILE A 63 -20.31 5.37 -6.19
CA ILE A 63 -20.18 4.18 -7.06
C ILE A 63 -18.84 3.48 -6.78
N PHE A 64 -17.91 4.16 -6.09
CA PHE A 64 -16.62 3.60 -5.76
C PHE A 64 -16.72 3.07 -4.33
N GLU A 65 -17.03 1.77 -4.21
CA GLU A 65 -16.86 1.09 -2.92
C GLU A 65 -15.44 1.33 -2.42
N ASN A 66 -15.30 1.65 -1.13
CA ASN A 66 -14.00 1.88 -0.51
C ASN A 66 -13.17 0.61 -0.67
N LYS A 67 -12.23 0.61 -1.60
CA LYS A 67 -11.29 -0.48 -1.87
C LYS A 67 -10.23 -0.63 -0.77
N GLU A 68 -10.55 -0.22 0.45
CA GLU A 68 -9.65 -0.27 1.60
C GLU A 68 -9.07 -1.69 1.77
N ASP A 69 -9.88 -2.74 1.51
CA ASP A 69 -9.42 -4.12 1.64
C ASP A 69 -8.44 -4.57 0.51
N GLU A 70 -8.64 -4.13 -0.74
CA GLU A 70 -7.73 -4.48 -1.86
C GLU A 70 -6.46 -3.61 -1.86
N ASP A 71 -6.58 -2.36 -1.44
CA ASP A 71 -5.46 -1.42 -1.29
C ASP A 71 -4.56 -1.80 -0.10
N ASP A 72 -5.10 -2.45 0.94
CA ASP A 72 -4.31 -2.93 2.09
C ASP A 72 -3.36 -4.08 1.74
N GLU A 73 -3.76 -5.00 0.86
CA GLU A 73 -2.87 -6.07 0.39
C GLU A 73 -1.84 -5.53 -0.61
N HIS A 74 -2.29 -4.73 -1.58
CA HIS A 74 -1.39 -4.12 -2.56
C HIS A 74 -0.41 -3.11 -1.92
N SER A 75 -0.82 -2.41 -0.85
CA SER A 75 0.05 -1.50 -0.11
C SER A 75 1.13 -2.25 0.67
N LYS A 76 0.81 -3.41 1.28
CA LYS A 76 1.81 -4.27 1.94
C LYS A 76 2.88 -4.76 0.95
N GLU A 77 2.47 -5.22 -0.23
CA GLU A 77 3.41 -5.63 -1.28
C GLU A 77 4.30 -4.46 -1.75
N MET A 78 3.71 -3.27 -1.92
CA MET A 78 4.44 -2.05 -2.24
C MET A 78 5.40 -1.62 -1.12
N GLU A 79 5.02 -1.78 0.14
CA GLU A 79 5.86 -1.49 1.30
C GLU A 79 7.03 -2.45 1.42
N GLU A 80 6.81 -3.74 1.20
CA GLU A 80 7.87 -4.75 1.18
C GLU A 80 8.86 -4.48 0.05
N ALA A 81 8.38 -4.14 -1.15
CA ALA A 81 9.23 -3.72 -2.25
C ALA A 81 10.07 -2.47 -1.90
N LYS A 82 9.45 -1.46 -1.25
CA LYS A 82 10.15 -0.25 -0.78
C LYS A 82 11.18 -0.56 0.31
N LYS A 83 10.85 -1.42 1.28
CA LYS A 83 11.76 -1.86 2.36
C LYS A 83 12.94 -2.64 1.77
N ASN A 84 12.69 -3.54 0.83
CA ASN A 84 13.74 -4.28 0.13
C ASN A 84 14.67 -3.35 -0.66
N PHE A 85 14.13 -2.33 -1.33
CA PHE A 85 14.92 -1.32 -2.02
C PHE A 85 15.75 -0.47 -1.05
N GLN A 86 15.15 0.01 0.06
CA GLN A 86 15.87 0.76 1.10
C GLN A 86 17.01 -0.07 1.70
N ASN A 87 16.74 -1.32 2.08
CA ASN A 87 17.74 -2.24 2.62
C ASN A 87 18.89 -2.48 1.64
N TYR A 88 18.60 -2.55 0.33
CA TYR A 88 19.63 -2.66 -0.70
C TYR A 88 20.50 -1.40 -0.77
N ILE A 89 19.91 -0.21 -0.75
CA ILE A 89 20.67 1.05 -0.75
C ILE A 89 21.53 1.17 0.51
N GLU A 90 21.00 0.82 1.68
CA GLU A 90 21.72 0.91 2.96
C GLU A 90 22.94 0.00 3.01
N LYS A 91 22.82 -1.25 2.56
CA LYS A 91 23.95 -2.20 2.52
C LYS A 91 25.06 -1.77 1.56
N ASN A 92 24.71 -1.01 0.53
CA ASN A 92 25.65 -0.56 -0.50
C ASN A 92 26.17 0.88 -0.26
N LYS A 93 25.84 1.53 0.87
CA LYS A 93 26.31 2.90 1.20
C LYS A 93 27.82 3.02 1.23
N ASP A 94 28.50 2.02 1.80
CA ASP A 94 29.95 2.06 2.01
C ASP A 94 30.76 1.68 0.76
N ARG A 95 30.13 1.10 -0.28
CA ARG A 95 30.79 0.54 -1.47
C ARG A 95 29.92 0.67 -2.74
N PRO A 96 29.76 1.88 -3.31
CA PRO A 96 28.89 2.11 -4.46
C PRO A 96 29.35 1.42 -5.76
N ASP A 97 30.65 1.15 -5.91
CA ASP A 97 31.25 0.69 -7.18
C ASP A 97 31.41 -0.83 -7.30
N LEU A 98 31.07 -1.60 -6.25
CA LEU A 98 31.24 -3.05 -6.22
C LEU A 98 29.88 -3.76 -6.39
N PRO A 99 29.79 -4.77 -7.28
CA PRO A 99 28.53 -5.48 -7.50
C PRO A 99 28.17 -6.37 -6.29
N GLY A 100 27.01 -6.14 -5.68
CA GLY A 100 26.57 -6.77 -4.42
C GLY A 100 26.38 -8.29 -4.43
N HIS A 101 26.55 -8.99 -5.56
CA HIS A 101 26.60 -10.46 -5.55
C HIS A 101 27.91 -11.00 -4.96
N ARG A 102 28.96 -10.17 -4.91
CA ARG A 102 30.31 -10.56 -4.45
C ARG A 102 30.41 -10.69 -2.92
N ASP A 103 29.39 -10.28 -2.18
CA ASP A 103 29.36 -10.28 -0.70
C ASP A 103 29.05 -11.65 -0.06
N PHE A 104 28.72 -12.68 -0.87
CA PHE A 104 28.39 -14.02 -0.36
C PHE A 104 29.59 -14.75 0.27
N GLN A 105 30.82 -14.27 0.05
CA GLN A 105 32.04 -14.95 0.50
C GLN A 105 32.53 -14.49 1.89
N GLU A 106 32.16 -13.30 2.35
CA GLU A 106 32.63 -12.76 3.64
C GLU A 106 31.75 -13.24 4.83
N ASN A 107 30.45 -13.45 4.61
CA ASN A 107 29.53 -13.91 5.67
C ASN A 107 29.79 -15.37 6.14
N SER A 108 30.43 -16.20 5.32
CA SER A 108 30.83 -17.56 5.73
C SER A 108 32.02 -17.53 6.70
N LEU A 109 32.91 -16.55 6.57
CA LEU A 109 34.08 -16.39 7.43
C LEU A 109 33.72 -15.76 8.79
N GLU A 110 32.79 -14.80 8.84
CA GLU A 110 32.32 -14.24 10.11
C GLU A 110 31.56 -15.25 10.98
N MET A 111 30.75 -16.14 10.36
CA MET A 111 30.12 -17.24 11.08
C MET A 111 31.14 -18.25 11.63
N ALA A 112 32.22 -18.52 10.88
CA ALA A 112 33.29 -19.41 11.34
C ALA A 112 34.08 -18.81 12.53
N VAL A 113 34.30 -17.50 12.56
CA VAL A 113 35.01 -16.82 13.67
C VAL A 113 34.19 -16.87 14.98
N ASN A 114 32.86 -16.74 14.91
CA ASN A 114 32.01 -16.80 16.11
C ASN A 114 31.90 -18.23 16.69
N VAL A 115 31.87 -19.28 15.86
CA VAL A 115 31.89 -20.67 16.32
C VAL A 115 33.20 -21.02 17.04
N VAL A 116 34.34 -20.50 16.58
CA VAL A 116 35.64 -20.70 17.24
C VAL A 116 35.74 -19.97 18.58
N LYS A 117 35.07 -18.82 18.73
CA LYS A 117 35.09 -18.02 19.97
C LYS A 117 34.29 -18.68 21.11
N VAL A 118 33.19 -19.38 20.79
CA VAL A 118 32.39 -20.15 21.76
C VAL A 118 33.16 -21.37 22.27
N ASN A 119 33.84 -22.10 21.38
CA ASN A 119 34.58 -23.32 21.76
C ASN A 119 35.82 -23.06 22.62
N LYS A 120 36.40 -21.86 22.56
CA LYS A 120 37.56 -21.48 23.39
C LYS A 120 37.17 -21.20 24.85
N CYS A 121 35.92 -20.81 25.11
CA CYS A 121 35.41 -20.54 26.46
C CYS A 121 35.16 -21.84 27.26
N CYS A 122 34.77 -22.93 26.58
CA CYS A 122 34.50 -24.22 27.24
C CYS A 122 35.75 -24.97 27.72
N ILE A 123 36.93 -24.70 27.15
CA ILE A 123 38.16 -25.46 27.49
C ILE A 123 38.85 -24.93 28.77
N GLN A 124 38.56 -23.71 29.21
CA GLN A 124 39.18 -23.12 30.41
C GLN A 124 38.43 -23.40 31.73
N ALA A 125 37.23 -23.98 31.69
CA ALA A 125 36.39 -24.18 32.88
C ALA A 125 36.54 -25.56 33.56
N ALA A 126 37.37 -26.47 33.05
CA ALA A 126 37.52 -27.82 33.59
C ALA A 126 38.87 -28.00 34.32
N GLY A 127 38.97 -27.50 35.56
CA GLY A 127 40.14 -27.72 36.40
C GLY A 127 39.96 -27.31 37.87
N SER A 128 39.74 -28.32 38.72
CA SER A 128 39.88 -28.36 40.19
C SER A 128 38.64 -28.15 41.12
N VAL A 129 38.03 -29.31 41.43
CA VAL A 129 37.55 -29.86 42.72
C VAL A 129 37.00 -28.94 43.83
N SER A 130 35.73 -29.11 44.20
CA SER A 130 35.32 -29.72 45.50
C SER A 130 33.79 -29.75 45.64
N ALA A 131 33.28 -30.92 46.05
CA ALA A 131 31.87 -31.21 46.22
C ALA A 131 31.37 -30.75 47.61
N THR A 132 30.17 -30.15 47.66
CA THR A 132 29.30 -30.22 48.84
C THR A 132 27.84 -30.06 48.45
N VAL A 133 27.06 -31.04 48.91
CA VAL A 133 25.61 -31.17 48.86
C VAL A 133 24.95 -30.06 49.67
N GLN A 134 23.91 -29.41 49.13
CA GLN A 134 22.77 -28.96 49.93
C GLN A 134 21.51 -28.71 49.11
N ARG A 135 20.42 -29.25 49.65
CA ARG A 135 19.02 -29.23 49.22
C ARG A 135 18.30 -28.13 50.01
N ALA A 136 17.50 -27.30 49.36
CA ALA A 136 16.27 -26.65 49.87
C ALA A 136 15.79 -25.67 48.78
N GLU A 137 14.66 -25.85 48.10
CA GLU A 137 13.27 -25.64 48.54
C GLU A 137 12.86 -24.20 48.88
N TRP A 138 11.82 -23.77 48.14
CA TRP A 138 10.77 -22.76 48.42
C TRP A 138 11.08 -21.26 48.27
N SER A 139 10.31 -20.64 47.37
CA SER A 139 9.24 -19.68 47.71
C SER A 139 9.15 -18.48 46.74
N HIS A 140 8.05 -18.46 45.99
CA HIS A 140 7.21 -17.32 45.61
C HIS A 140 7.83 -15.93 45.37
N GLN A 141 7.64 -15.40 44.15
CA GLN A 141 6.80 -14.22 44.01
C GLN A 141 6.17 -14.07 42.61
N THR A 142 4.85 -13.95 42.64
CA THR A 142 3.86 -13.71 41.59
C THR A 142 3.81 -12.24 41.17
N PHE A 143 3.54 -11.92 39.89
CA PHE A 143 2.53 -10.92 39.45
C PHE A 143 2.45 -10.90 37.91
N SER A 144 1.41 -11.48 37.30
CA SER A 144 0.21 -10.80 36.78
C SER A 144 0.35 -10.24 35.36
N GLN A 145 -0.29 -10.90 34.38
CA GLN A 145 -0.92 -10.21 33.25
C GLN A 145 -2.25 -10.90 32.89
N LYS A 146 -3.31 -10.08 32.94
CA LYS A 146 -4.70 -10.33 32.51
C LYS A 146 -4.76 -10.40 30.98
N ILE A 147 -5.48 -11.38 30.42
CA ILE A 147 -6.06 -11.30 29.07
C ILE A 147 -7.47 -11.94 29.08
N SER A 148 -8.39 -11.22 28.42
CA SER A 148 -9.67 -11.60 27.79
C SER A 148 -10.82 -12.21 28.60
N HIS A 149 -11.88 -11.41 28.74
CA HIS A 149 -13.15 -11.67 28.07
C HIS A 149 -13.84 -10.36 27.71
#